data_AF-A0AAF0IP67-F1
#
_entry.id   AF-A0AAF0IP67-F1
#
_cell.length_a   1.000
_cell.length_b   1.000
_cell.length_c   1.000
_cell.angle_alpha   90.00
_cell.angle_beta   90.00
_cell.angle_gamma   90.00
#
_symmetry.space_group_name_H-M   'P 1'
#
loop_
_entity.id
_entity.type
_entity.pdbx_description
1 polymer ?
#
loop_
_entity_poly.entity_id
_entity_poly.type
_entity_poly.pdbx_seq_one_letter_code
_entity_poly.pdbx_strand_id
1 'polypeptide(L)'
;MSDPELEAIRRARMAELRAASGSSSNPRVPGGVTGAGGMGGQAGTDADREEQMAQQEEMKRQLLSQILDSDARERLSRIALVKPQKSKAVTDILIQMARSGQVRQRVSEAQLISLLDQIDQAQPHDTGKITASLQAYITSFLGFMDIKVGSQILTLFSLFNKIAGIYGIIAIFQGGTIAQLSLYIYSIATIPIFIWGLKSISDEQAGSVLRYAHIFILDQMISTGWTFLFTLWWFVYATHDGKPITNSNHQAGLMKLIEDLESEYRTPEEMVKYRHKEYDINTPEGQKEAARRAQAANATWMEERDFAMAVLIGGWLIKLYFALVLYAYALHLRHGTYWMLPLSKSRTANEAHATYQSVPAEEDEVNLSGDEENKAPGHV
;
A
#
# COMPACT_ATOMS: atom_id res chain seq x y z
N MET A 1 -38.18 -27.34 56.12
CA MET A 1 -36.79 -27.36 56.62
C MET A 1 -35.93 -27.84 55.46
N SER A 2 -35.25 -26.92 54.78
CA SER A 2 -34.31 -27.21 53.71
C SER A 2 -33.04 -27.78 54.35
N ASP A 3 -32.65 -28.98 53.93
CA ASP A 3 -31.58 -29.74 54.56
C ASP A 3 -30.21 -29.16 54.14
N PRO A 4 -29.46 -28.49 55.05
CA PRO A 4 -28.23 -27.77 54.71
C PRO A 4 -27.12 -28.70 54.20
N GLU A 5 -27.22 -29.99 54.46
CA GLU A 5 -26.27 -31.00 54.00
C GLU A 5 -26.42 -31.28 52.50
N LEU A 6 -27.66 -31.27 51.97
CA LEU A 6 -27.92 -31.43 50.53
C LEU A 6 -27.38 -30.25 49.72
N GLU A 7 -27.47 -29.03 50.25
CA GLU A 7 -26.87 -27.85 49.64
C GLU A 7 -25.34 -27.92 49.67
N ALA A 8 -24.77 -28.45 50.76
CA ALA A 8 -23.33 -28.65 50.90
C ALA A 8 -22.77 -29.69 49.92
N ILE A 9 -23.52 -30.74 49.61
CA ILE A 9 -23.16 -31.76 48.60
C ILE A 9 -23.30 -31.18 47.19
N ARG A 10 -24.36 -30.41 46.92
CA ARG A 10 -24.61 -29.80 45.60
C ARG A 10 -23.53 -28.79 45.21
N ARG A 11 -23.06 -27.98 46.16
CA ARG A 11 -21.95 -27.02 45.93
C ARG A 11 -20.61 -27.73 45.68
N ALA A 12 -20.34 -28.82 46.40
CA ALA A 12 -19.09 -29.59 46.23
C ALA A 12 -19.04 -30.28 44.86
N ARG A 13 -20.15 -30.89 44.43
CA ARG A 13 -20.27 -31.53 43.12
C ARG A 13 -20.17 -30.55 41.96
N MET A 14 -20.69 -29.32 42.12
CA MET A 14 -20.56 -28.24 41.13
C MET A 14 -19.13 -27.72 41.00
N ALA A 15 -18.37 -27.66 42.10
CA ALA A 15 -16.96 -27.27 42.06
C ALA A 15 -16.09 -28.34 41.37
N GLU A 16 -16.38 -29.63 41.62
CA GLU A 16 -15.70 -30.76 40.98
C GLU A 16 -15.93 -30.78 39.46
N LEU A 17 -17.17 -30.54 39.01
CA LEU A 17 -17.51 -30.46 37.58
C LEU A 17 -16.84 -29.28 36.86
N ARG A 18 -16.65 -28.14 37.55
CA ARG A 18 -15.92 -26.99 37.00
C ARG A 18 -14.41 -27.21 36.94
N ALA A 19 -13.85 -27.98 37.86
CA ALA A 19 -12.44 -28.37 37.82
C ALA A 19 -12.16 -29.41 36.73
N ALA A 20 -13.11 -30.32 36.48
CA ALA A 20 -13.00 -31.36 35.44
C ALA A 20 -13.14 -30.82 34.00
N SER A 21 -13.73 -29.64 33.78
CA SER A 21 -13.90 -29.04 32.45
C SER A 21 -12.73 -28.15 31.99
N GLY A 22 -11.65 -28.07 32.78
CA GLY A 22 -10.53 -27.14 32.57
C GLY A 22 -9.24 -27.73 32.00
N SER A 23 -9.19 -29.00 31.58
CA SER A 23 -7.95 -29.59 31.04
C SER A 23 -8.15 -30.25 29.67
N SER A 24 -7.86 -29.50 28.61
CA SER A 24 -7.43 -30.06 27.33
C SER A 24 -6.74 -28.97 26.48
N SER A 25 -5.41 -29.10 26.36
CA SER A 25 -4.55 -28.32 25.47
C SER A 25 -4.32 -29.08 24.15
N ASN A 26 -4.68 -28.41 23.04
CA ASN A 26 -4.40 -28.55 21.58
C ASN A 26 -3.24 -29.46 21.08
N PRO A 27 -3.07 -29.76 19.75
CA PRO A 27 -3.84 -29.36 18.54
C PRO A 27 -4.05 -30.45 17.44
N ARG A 28 -4.79 -30.09 16.36
CA ARG A 28 -4.56 -30.42 14.91
C ARG A 28 -5.77 -31.04 14.16
N VAL A 29 -6.14 -30.38 13.06
CA VAL A 29 -7.12 -30.73 11.98
C VAL A 29 -6.57 -31.93 11.15
N PRO A 30 -7.32 -32.73 10.33
CA PRO A 30 -8.61 -32.43 9.68
C PRO A 30 -9.63 -33.57 9.45
N GLY A 31 -10.89 -33.19 9.17
CA GLY A 31 -11.71 -33.92 8.18
C GLY A 31 -13.11 -34.38 8.63
N GLY A 32 -14.13 -33.87 7.93
CA GLY A 32 -15.26 -34.70 7.50
C GLY A 32 -16.58 -34.66 8.30
N VAL A 33 -17.61 -34.13 7.64
CA VAL A 33 -18.95 -34.74 7.51
C VAL A 33 -19.94 -34.63 8.70
N THR A 34 -20.96 -33.79 8.44
CA THR A 34 -22.40 -33.90 8.78
C THR A 34 -22.85 -33.96 10.24
N GLY A 35 -23.84 -33.12 10.57
CA GLY A 35 -24.72 -33.34 11.71
C GLY A 35 -25.41 -32.07 12.18
N ALA A 36 -26.49 -31.69 11.51
CA ALA A 36 -27.43 -30.71 12.04
C ALA A 36 -28.11 -31.26 13.30
N GLY A 37 -28.21 -30.43 14.34
CA GLY A 37 -29.09 -30.67 15.49
C GLY A 37 -28.45 -30.31 16.83
N GLY A 38 -28.98 -29.29 17.51
CA GLY A 38 -28.65 -29.05 18.91
C GLY A 38 -28.67 -27.58 19.34
N MET A 39 -29.87 -27.02 19.43
CA MET A 39 -30.16 -25.82 20.22
C MET A 39 -29.78 -26.07 21.70
N GLY A 40 -28.95 -25.22 22.32
CA GLY A 40 -28.67 -25.36 23.75
C GLY A 40 -27.54 -24.48 24.30
N GLY A 41 -27.86 -23.21 24.56
CA GLY A 41 -27.30 -22.32 25.59
C GLY A 41 -25.84 -22.45 26.06
N GLN A 42 -25.08 -21.37 25.87
CA GLN A 42 -24.36 -20.73 26.98
C GLN A 42 -24.05 -19.27 26.59
N ALA A 43 -25.04 -18.39 26.74
CA ALA A 43 -24.79 -16.97 26.96
C ALA A 43 -24.16 -16.84 28.35
N GLY A 44 -22.83 -17.00 28.41
CA GLY A 44 -22.03 -16.53 29.53
C GLY A 44 -21.93 -15.02 29.39
N THR A 45 -22.72 -14.35 30.24
CA THR A 45 -22.84 -12.92 30.47
C THR A 45 -21.51 -12.18 30.29
N ASP A 46 -21.43 -11.27 29.31
CA ASP A 46 -20.35 -10.28 29.23
C ASP A 46 -20.19 -9.50 30.56
N ALA A 47 -21.27 -9.39 31.33
CA ALA A 47 -21.31 -8.86 32.69
C ALA A 47 -20.37 -9.58 33.68
N ASP A 48 -20.22 -10.92 33.59
CA ASP A 48 -19.34 -11.66 34.52
C ASP A 48 -17.85 -11.41 34.22
N ARG A 49 -17.51 -11.14 32.95
CA ARG A 49 -16.14 -10.79 32.55
C ARG A 49 -15.81 -9.35 32.90
N GLU A 50 -16.77 -8.43 32.74
CA GLU A 50 -16.62 -7.04 33.15
C GLU A 50 -16.44 -6.91 34.67
N GLU A 51 -17.22 -7.63 35.47
CA GLU A 51 -17.06 -7.66 36.92
C GLU A 51 -15.68 -8.22 37.33
N GLN A 52 -15.22 -9.29 36.68
CA GLN A 52 -13.88 -9.85 36.95
C GLN A 52 -12.75 -8.89 36.56
N MET A 53 -12.88 -8.16 35.45
CA MET A 53 -11.88 -7.18 35.03
C MET A 53 -11.86 -5.97 35.96
N ALA A 54 -13.03 -5.47 36.38
CA ALA A 54 -13.14 -4.38 37.33
C ALA A 54 -12.53 -4.76 38.70
N GLN A 55 -12.81 -5.98 39.20
CA GLN A 55 -12.22 -6.50 40.44
C GLN A 55 -10.69 -6.59 40.35
N GLN A 56 -10.15 -7.07 39.23
CA GLN A 56 -8.70 -7.14 39.02
C GLN A 56 -8.08 -5.75 38.94
N GLU A 57 -8.74 -4.78 38.32
CA GLU A 57 -8.24 -3.42 38.18
C GLU A 57 -8.28 -2.66 39.52
N GLU A 58 -9.31 -2.89 40.33
CA GLU A 58 -9.41 -2.36 41.69
C GLU A 58 -8.32 -2.96 42.60
N MET A 59 -8.12 -4.28 42.56
CA MET A 59 -7.04 -4.94 43.30
C MET A 59 -5.65 -4.43 42.87
N LYS A 60 -5.44 -4.23 41.56
CA LYS A 60 -4.20 -3.65 41.03
C LYS A 60 -4.00 -2.21 41.52
N ARG A 61 -5.06 -1.38 41.50
CA ARG A 61 -5.00 0.01 42.00
C ARG A 61 -4.68 0.08 43.49
N GLN A 62 -5.27 -0.81 44.30
CA GLN A 62 -4.98 -0.90 45.73
C GLN A 62 -3.54 -1.33 46.00
N LEU A 63 -3.00 -2.28 45.24
CA LEU A 63 -1.61 -2.71 45.39
C LEU A 63 -0.64 -1.59 44.95
N LEU A 64 -0.94 -0.93 43.83
CA LEU A 64 -0.15 0.19 43.31
C LEU A 64 -0.13 1.38 44.28
N SER A 65 -1.23 1.62 45.02
CA SER A 65 -1.28 2.71 46.00
C SER A 65 -0.47 2.44 47.27
N GLN A 66 -0.21 1.17 47.59
CA GLN A 66 0.64 0.78 48.73
C GLN A 66 2.13 0.81 48.39
N ILE A 67 2.49 0.48 47.14
CA ILE A 67 3.89 0.37 46.70
C ILE A 67 4.46 1.65 46.09
N LEU A 68 3.62 2.57 45.59
CA LEU A 68 4.04 3.83 44.97
C LEU A 68 3.77 5.03 45.88
N ASP A 69 4.74 5.94 45.93
CA ASP A 69 4.54 7.29 46.49
C ASP A 69 3.57 8.14 45.63
N SER A 70 3.10 9.24 46.22
CA SER A 70 2.13 10.16 45.57
C SER A 70 2.64 10.66 44.23
N ASP A 71 3.89 11.14 44.18
CA ASP A 71 4.50 11.74 42.99
C ASP A 71 4.74 10.69 41.88
N ALA A 72 5.18 9.49 42.26
CA ALA A 72 5.39 8.38 41.32
C ALA A 72 4.07 7.94 40.66
N ARG A 73 2.96 7.97 41.42
CA ARG A 73 1.63 7.61 40.92
C ARG A 73 1.09 8.62 39.91
N GLU A 74 1.29 9.91 40.17
CA GLU A 74 0.92 10.97 39.24
C GLU A 74 1.73 10.89 37.94
N ARG A 75 3.03 10.58 38.04
CA ARG A 75 3.85 10.39 36.84
C ARG A 75 3.44 9.16 36.04
N LEU A 76 3.16 8.03 36.70
CA LEU A 76 2.71 6.82 36.03
C LEU A 76 1.36 7.03 35.32
N SER A 77 0.45 7.82 35.89
CA SER A 77 -0.83 8.18 35.25
C SER A 77 -0.63 9.11 34.05
N ARG A 78 0.28 10.10 34.15
CA ARG A 78 0.66 10.97 33.02
C ARG A 78 1.29 10.17 31.87
N ILE A 79 2.14 9.20 32.19
CA ILE A 79 2.76 8.31 31.19
C ILE A 79 1.71 7.37 30.57
N ALA A 80 0.71 6.91 31.34
CA ALA A 80 -0.37 6.08 30.82
C ALA A 80 -1.17 6.81 29.72
N LEU A 81 -1.33 8.12 29.83
CA LEU A 81 -2.01 8.95 28.81
C LEU A 81 -1.22 9.05 27.51
N VAL A 82 0.11 9.20 27.58
CA VAL A 82 0.95 9.43 26.41
C VAL A 82 1.44 8.12 25.77
N LYS A 83 1.74 7.10 26.59
CA LYS A 83 2.29 5.80 26.17
C LYS A 83 1.71 4.66 27.06
N PRO A 84 0.47 4.21 26.79
CA PRO A 84 -0.22 3.22 27.63
C PRO A 84 0.51 1.88 27.72
N GLN A 85 1.20 1.46 26.65
CA GLN A 85 1.94 0.20 26.62
C GLN A 85 3.14 0.21 27.58
N LYS A 86 3.87 1.34 27.66
CA LYS A 86 5.01 1.47 28.58
C LYS A 86 4.55 1.51 30.04
N SER A 87 3.45 2.22 30.31
CA SER A 87 2.86 2.29 31.65
C SER A 87 2.41 0.91 32.15
N LYS A 88 1.79 0.09 31.28
CA LYS A 88 1.42 -1.29 31.61
C LYS A 88 2.64 -2.16 31.92
N ALA A 89 3.68 -2.12 31.09
CA ALA A 89 4.91 -2.89 31.33
C ALA A 89 5.58 -2.54 32.67
N VAL A 90 5.68 -1.25 32.99
CA VAL A 90 6.20 -0.80 34.29
C VAL A 90 5.30 -1.25 35.45
N THR A 91 3.98 -1.15 35.28
CA THR A 91 2.99 -1.57 36.27
C THR A 91 3.11 -3.06 36.60
N ASP A 92 3.25 -3.91 35.59
CA ASP A 92 3.36 -5.36 35.78
C ASP A 92 4.67 -5.75 36.50
N ILE A 93 5.79 -5.08 36.18
CA ILE A 93 7.07 -5.24 36.88
C ILE A 93 6.94 -4.82 38.35
N LEU A 94 6.28 -3.69 38.63
CA LEU A 94 6.04 -3.22 40.00
C LEU A 94 5.19 -4.20 40.81
N ILE A 95 4.14 -4.75 40.21
CA ILE A 95 3.28 -5.78 40.85
C ILE A 95 4.08 -7.05 41.12
N GLN A 96 4.95 -7.47 40.19
CA GLN A 96 5.81 -8.64 40.36
C GLN A 96 6.85 -8.43 41.48
N MET A 97 7.45 -7.24 41.56
CA MET A 97 8.39 -6.88 42.64
C MET A 97 7.69 -6.80 44.01
N ALA A 98 6.43 -6.35 44.04
CA ALA A 98 5.61 -6.34 45.23
C ALA A 98 5.27 -7.76 45.72
N ARG A 99 4.86 -8.65 44.80
CA ARG A 99 4.51 -10.05 45.11
C ARG A 99 5.71 -10.88 45.55
N SER A 100 6.91 -10.57 45.05
CA SER A 100 8.17 -11.23 45.44
C SER A 100 8.76 -10.69 46.75
N GLY A 101 8.14 -9.68 47.38
CA GLY A 101 8.62 -9.09 48.63
C GLY A 101 9.92 -8.29 48.50
N GLN A 102 10.34 -7.96 47.27
CA GLN A 102 11.57 -7.23 46.99
C GLN A 102 11.43 -5.72 47.27
N VAL A 103 10.20 -5.22 47.29
CA VAL A 103 9.86 -3.81 47.59
C VAL A 103 9.69 -3.63 49.10
N ARG A 104 10.80 -3.32 49.79
CA ARG A 104 10.79 -3.02 51.24
C ARG A 104 10.40 -1.57 51.57
N GLN A 105 10.47 -0.69 50.59
CA GLN A 105 10.16 0.74 50.71
C GLN A 105 9.29 1.18 49.55
N ARG A 106 8.49 2.25 49.73
CA ARG A 106 7.68 2.80 48.65
C ARG A 106 8.60 3.28 47.51
N VAL A 107 8.21 2.95 46.29
CA VAL A 107 8.96 3.30 45.08
C VAL A 107 8.74 4.78 44.79
N SER A 108 9.84 5.52 44.77
CA SER A 108 9.85 6.95 44.50
C SER A 108 9.81 7.24 42.99
N GLU A 109 9.56 8.50 42.64
CA GLU A 109 9.53 8.94 41.23
C GLU A 109 10.84 8.62 40.51
N ALA A 110 11.99 8.88 41.15
CA ALA A 110 13.30 8.62 40.56
C ALA A 110 13.53 7.13 40.23
N GLN A 111 13.07 6.23 41.11
CA GLN A 111 13.16 4.78 40.87
C GLN A 111 12.23 4.33 39.75
N LEU A 112 11.02 4.90 39.68
CA LEU A 112 10.09 4.66 38.57
C LEU A 112 10.70 5.09 37.22
N ILE A 113 11.40 6.22 37.19
CA ILE A 113 12.09 6.71 35.99
C ILE A 113 13.20 5.76 35.58
N SER A 114 14.00 5.27 36.53
CA SER A 114 15.07 4.30 36.24
C SER A 114 14.54 2.99 35.66
N LEU A 115 13.41 2.48 36.17
CA LEU A 115 12.73 1.31 35.60
C LEU A 115 12.20 1.59 34.19
N LEU A 116 11.64 2.77 33.96
CA LEU A 116 11.14 3.18 32.65
C LEU A 116 12.27 3.26 31.62
N ASP A 117 13.43 3.77 32.01
CA ASP A 117 14.62 3.86 31.17
C ASP A 117 15.20 2.48 30.86
N GLN A 118 15.25 1.57 31.85
CA GLN A 118 15.69 0.19 31.65
C GLN A 118 14.79 -0.57 30.68
N ILE A 119 13.47 -0.36 30.72
CA ILE A 119 12.53 -0.93 29.75
C ILE A 119 12.73 -0.33 28.36
N ASP A 120 13.08 0.96 28.26
CA ASP A 120 13.38 1.60 26.98
C ASP A 120 14.65 1.04 26.34
N GLN A 121 15.68 0.77 27.15
CA GLN A 121 16.92 0.14 26.70
C GLN A 121 16.75 -1.36 26.35
N ALA A 122 15.85 -2.07 27.04
CA ALA A 122 15.61 -3.50 26.83
C ALA A 122 14.67 -3.83 25.66
N GLN A 123 14.01 -2.83 25.07
CA GLN A 123 13.18 -3.00 23.87
C GLN A 123 13.99 -2.61 22.62
N PRO A 124 14.63 -3.57 21.90
CA PRO A 124 15.24 -3.28 20.61
C PRO A 124 14.14 -2.91 19.61
N HIS A 125 14.30 -1.77 18.95
CA HIS A 125 13.35 -1.13 18.03
C HIS A 125 13.18 -1.88 16.67
N ASP A 126 13.22 -3.21 16.66
CA ASP A 126 13.46 -4.03 15.44
C ASP A 126 12.18 -4.38 14.65
N THR A 127 10.99 -4.27 15.26
CA THR A 127 9.70 -4.33 14.53
C THR A 127 9.49 -3.14 13.59
N GLY A 128 10.36 -2.13 13.70
CA GLY A 128 10.31 -0.89 12.94
C GLY A 128 10.87 -0.99 11.52
N LYS A 129 11.73 -1.95 11.16
CA LYS A 129 12.43 -1.88 9.86
C LYS A 129 11.54 -2.21 8.66
N ILE A 130 10.73 -3.26 8.74
CA ILE A 130 9.80 -3.65 7.66
C ILE A 130 8.60 -2.70 7.61
N THR A 131 8.13 -2.23 8.77
CA THR A 131 7.05 -1.25 8.86
C THR A 131 7.52 0.14 8.43
N ALA A 132 8.76 0.56 8.74
CA ALA A 132 9.32 1.83 8.29
C ALA A 132 9.59 1.84 6.79
N SER A 133 10.03 0.73 6.18
CA SER A 133 10.18 0.67 4.72
C SER A 133 8.82 0.74 4.01
N LEU A 134 7.80 0.02 4.51
CA LEU A 134 6.44 0.09 3.97
C LEU A 134 5.78 1.47 4.22
N GLN A 135 6.02 2.05 5.39
CA GLN A 135 5.56 3.40 5.74
C GLN A 135 6.25 4.46 4.87
N ALA A 136 7.53 4.29 4.55
CA ALA A 136 8.24 5.17 3.62
C ALA A 136 7.54 5.22 2.25
N TYR A 137 7.10 4.08 1.69
CA TYR A 137 6.34 4.02 0.44
C TYR A 137 4.92 4.62 0.50
N ILE A 138 4.35 4.75 1.69
CA ILE A 138 3.05 5.40 1.93
C ILE A 138 3.22 6.90 2.17
N THR A 139 4.40 7.32 2.63
CA THR A 139 4.75 8.73 2.92
C THR A 139 5.48 9.44 1.78
N SER A 140 5.90 8.70 0.75
CA SER A 140 6.66 9.22 -0.39
C SER A 140 6.35 8.43 -1.65
N PHE A 141 6.51 9.09 -2.80
CA PHE A 141 6.41 8.43 -4.10
C PHE A 141 7.74 7.78 -4.46
N LEU A 142 7.72 6.47 -4.74
CA LEU A 142 8.89 5.63 -5.06
C LEU A 142 10.04 5.67 -4.02
N GLY A 143 9.82 6.21 -2.83
CA GLY A 143 10.83 6.33 -1.77
C GLY A 143 11.68 7.60 -1.82
N PHE A 144 11.62 8.40 -2.88
CA PHE A 144 12.51 9.55 -3.07
C PHE A 144 11.83 10.85 -3.51
N MET A 145 10.53 10.81 -3.84
CA MET A 145 9.80 11.96 -4.34
C MET A 145 8.61 12.31 -3.43
N ASP A 146 8.24 13.58 -3.40
CA ASP A 146 7.02 14.04 -2.72
C ASP A 146 5.79 13.30 -3.27
N ILE A 147 4.94 12.83 -2.36
CA ILE A 147 3.71 12.13 -2.67
C ILE A 147 2.72 12.99 -3.49
N LYS A 148 2.79 14.33 -3.36
CA LYS A 148 2.01 15.25 -4.21
C LYS A 148 2.48 15.20 -5.66
N VAL A 149 3.78 15.34 -5.89
CA VAL A 149 4.37 15.30 -7.23
C VAL A 149 4.13 13.93 -7.87
N GLY A 150 4.31 12.85 -7.09
CA GLY A 150 3.93 11.51 -7.51
C GLY A 150 2.47 11.44 -7.98
N SER A 151 1.53 11.88 -7.14
CA SER A 151 0.10 11.88 -7.48
C SER A 151 -0.23 12.68 -8.75
N GLN A 152 0.48 13.79 -9.02
CA GLN A 152 0.34 14.58 -10.25
C GLN A 152 0.85 13.81 -11.48
N ILE A 153 2.05 13.23 -11.40
CA ILE A 153 2.65 12.42 -12.48
C ILE A 153 1.75 11.23 -12.82
N LEU A 154 1.26 10.53 -11.79
CA LEU A 154 0.34 9.39 -11.96
C LEU A 154 -0.96 9.79 -12.65
N THR A 155 -1.56 10.90 -12.20
CA THR A 155 -2.80 11.42 -12.79
C THR A 155 -2.58 11.85 -14.24
N LEU A 156 -1.45 12.49 -14.55
CA LEU A 156 -1.07 12.87 -15.92
C LEU A 156 -0.85 11.66 -16.81
N PHE A 157 -0.16 10.62 -16.32
CA PHE A 157 0.05 9.39 -17.08
C PHE A 157 -1.29 8.68 -17.37
N SER A 158 -2.18 8.62 -16.38
CA SER A 158 -3.52 8.09 -16.58
C SER A 158 -4.32 8.92 -17.58
N LEU A 159 -4.25 10.26 -17.51
CA LEU A 159 -4.90 11.15 -18.47
C LEU A 159 -4.36 10.93 -19.89
N PHE A 160 -3.04 10.81 -20.05
CA PHE A 160 -2.41 10.48 -21.33
C PHE A 160 -2.93 9.14 -21.87
N ASN A 161 -3.03 8.12 -21.02
CA ASN A 161 -3.59 6.82 -21.40
C ASN A 161 -5.07 6.93 -21.83
N LYS A 162 -5.87 7.81 -21.20
CA LYS A 162 -7.26 8.05 -21.64
C LYS A 162 -7.33 8.69 -23.03
N ILE A 163 -6.45 9.66 -23.29
CA ILE A 163 -6.35 10.36 -24.58
C ILE A 163 -5.85 9.41 -25.66
N ALA A 164 -4.86 8.55 -25.37
CA ALA A 164 -4.39 7.53 -26.30
C ALA A 164 -5.53 6.58 -26.72
N GLY A 165 -6.48 6.30 -25.82
CA GLY A 165 -7.70 5.56 -26.11
C GLY A 165 -8.59 6.19 -27.20
N ILE A 166 -8.50 7.51 -27.45
CA ILE A 166 -9.23 8.18 -28.54
C ILE A 166 -8.83 7.61 -29.89
N TYR A 167 -7.55 7.29 -30.10
CA TYR A 167 -7.08 6.68 -31.36
C TYR A 167 -7.65 5.28 -31.56
N GLY A 168 -7.99 4.58 -30.48
CA GLY A 168 -8.70 3.30 -30.52
C GLY A 168 -10.09 3.39 -31.15
N ILE A 169 -10.72 4.57 -31.18
CA ILE A 169 -12.01 4.76 -31.85
C ILE A 169 -11.89 4.54 -33.35
N ILE A 170 -10.73 4.81 -33.94
CA ILE A 170 -10.50 4.58 -35.37
C ILE A 170 -10.64 3.09 -35.71
N ALA A 171 -10.33 2.19 -34.76
CA ALA A 171 -10.48 0.74 -34.94
C ALA A 171 -11.95 0.30 -35.12
N ILE A 172 -12.93 1.10 -34.68
CA ILE A 172 -14.36 0.80 -34.88
C ILE A 172 -14.71 0.83 -36.36
N PHE A 173 -14.13 1.77 -37.11
CA PHE A 173 -14.31 1.85 -38.57
C PHE A 173 -13.58 0.73 -39.33
N GLN A 174 -12.79 -0.09 -38.63
CA GLN A 174 -12.02 -1.22 -39.17
C GLN A 174 -12.57 -2.58 -38.69
N GLY A 175 -13.76 -2.62 -38.08
CA GLY A 175 -14.38 -3.87 -37.61
C GLY A 175 -14.28 -4.14 -36.11
N GLY A 176 -14.05 -3.10 -35.30
CA GLY A 176 -14.03 -3.21 -33.83
C GLY A 176 -15.36 -3.69 -33.22
N THR A 177 -15.27 -4.38 -32.09
CA THR A 177 -16.43 -4.90 -31.34
C THR A 177 -17.18 -3.79 -30.59
N ILE A 178 -18.47 -3.98 -30.33
CA ILE A 178 -19.29 -3.07 -29.51
C ILE A 178 -18.70 -2.90 -28.10
N ALA A 179 -18.10 -3.96 -27.54
CA ALA A 179 -17.41 -3.91 -26.25
C ALA A 179 -16.22 -2.93 -26.29
N GLN A 180 -15.40 -2.96 -27.35
CA GLN A 180 -14.28 -2.03 -27.52
C GLN A 180 -14.77 -0.57 -27.67
N LEU A 181 -15.83 -0.33 -28.45
CA LEU A 181 -16.45 0.99 -28.58
C LEU A 181 -16.88 1.55 -27.22
N SER A 182 -17.57 0.75 -26.41
CA SER A 182 -18.06 1.19 -25.10
C SER A 182 -16.93 1.58 -24.15
N LEU A 183 -15.79 0.87 -24.20
CA LEU A 183 -14.60 1.16 -23.41
C LEU A 183 -13.92 2.46 -23.83
N TYR A 184 -13.83 2.72 -25.14
CA TYR A 184 -13.25 3.98 -25.63
C TYR A 184 -14.14 5.17 -25.32
N ILE A 185 -15.46 5.05 -25.45
CA ILE A 185 -16.40 6.09 -25.03
C ILE A 185 -16.25 6.38 -23.54
N TYR A 186 -16.20 5.34 -22.70
CA TYR A 186 -15.97 5.48 -21.26
C TYR A 186 -14.64 6.19 -20.95
N SER A 187 -13.56 5.80 -21.65
CA SER A 187 -12.25 6.41 -21.50
C SER A 187 -12.28 7.91 -21.79
N ILE A 188 -13.02 8.33 -22.82
CA ILE A 188 -13.20 9.76 -23.15
C ILE A 188 -14.06 10.47 -22.12
N ALA A 189 -15.17 9.86 -21.72
CA ALA A 189 -16.10 10.43 -20.76
C ALA A 189 -15.45 10.71 -19.38
N THR A 190 -14.40 9.96 -19.04
CA THR A 190 -13.65 10.16 -17.78
C THR A 190 -12.59 11.27 -17.86
N ILE A 191 -12.20 11.76 -19.04
CA ILE A 191 -11.16 12.79 -19.19
C ILE A 191 -11.41 14.05 -18.31
N PRO A 192 -12.62 14.65 -18.29
CA PRO A 192 -12.88 15.82 -17.45
C PRO A 192 -12.66 15.55 -15.95
N ILE A 193 -12.94 14.32 -15.50
CA ILE A 193 -12.73 13.91 -14.11
C ILE A 193 -11.24 13.88 -13.78
N PHE A 194 -10.39 13.37 -14.69
CA PHE A 194 -8.94 13.35 -14.50
C PHE A 194 -8.33 14.76 -14.52
N ILE A 195 -8.82 15.65 -15.38
CA ILE A 195 -8.40 17.07 -15.39
C ILE A 195 -8.79 17.74 -14.08
N TRP A 196 -10.03 17.53 -13.61
CA TRP A 196 -10.48 18.03 -12.32
C TRP A 196 -9.67 17.46 -11.15
N GLY A 197 -9.33 16.16 -11.20
CA GLY A 197 -8.47 15.50 -10.23
C GLY A 197 -7.08 16.12 -10.16
N LEU A 198 -6.46 16.37 -11.32
CA LEU A 198 -5.14 16.99 -11.40
C LEU A 198 -5.13 18.39 -10.78
N LYS A 199 -6.14 19.21 -11.09
CA LYS A 199 -6.32 20.52 -10.46
C LYS A 199 -6.52 20.39 -8.95
N SER A 200 -7.38 19.47 -8.51
CA SER A 200 -7.66 19.24 -7.08
C SER A 200 -6.41 18.82 -6.29
N ILE A 201 -5.56 17.98 -6.89
CA ILE A 201 -4.27 17.56 -6.32
C ILE A 201 -3.31 18.75 -6.23
N SER A 202 -3.25 19.57 -7.28
CA SER A 202 -2.41 20.77 -7.33
C SER A 202 -2.81 21.79 -6.27
N ASP A 203 -4.12 22.02 -6.11
CA ASP A 203 -4.72 22.96 -5.17
C ASP A 203 -4.80 22.39 -3.73
N GLU A 204 -4.33 21.16 -3.50
CA GLU A 204 -4.29 20.49 -2.18
C GLU A 204 -5.64 20.41 -1.45
N GLN A 205 -6.73 20.34 -2.21
CA GLN A 205 -8.08 20.32 -1.66
C GLN A 205 -8.43 18.94 -1.10
N ALA A 206 -8.29 18.74 0.21
CA ALA A 206 -8.50 17.44 0.86
C ALA A 206 -9.79 16.71 0.46
N GLY A 207 -10.95 17.40 0.50
CA GLY A 207 -12.23 16.79 0.15
C GLY A 207 -12.40 16.46 -1.34
N SER A 208 -11.80 17.26 -2.23
CA SER A 208 -11.84 17.01 -3.68
C SER A 208 -10.88 15.89 -4.07
N VAL A 209 -9.66 15.88 -3.52
CA VAL A 209 -8.67 14.83 -3.75
C VAL A 209 -9.16 13.47 -3.24
N LEU A 210 -9.83 13.42 -2.09
CA LEU A 210 -10.39 12.17 -1.60
C LEU A 210 -11.51 11.64 -2.49
N ARG A 211 -12.43 12.50 -2.95
CA ARG A 211 -13.47 12.09 -3.93
C ARG A 211 -12.84 11.60 -5.23
N TYR A 212 -11.81 12.30 -5.72
CA TYR A 212 -11.05 11.88 -6.88
C TYR A 212 -10.39 10.51 -6.68
N ALA A 213 -9.77 10.25 -5.54
CA ALA A 213 -9.15 8.97 -5.22
C ALA A 213 -10.16 7.80 -5.26
N HIS A 214 -11.39 8.00 -4.75
CA HIS A 214 -12.45 6.99 -4.87
C HIS A 214 -12.84 6.72 -6.33
N ILE A 215 -13.01 7.78 -7.13
CA ILE A 215 -13.35 7.63 -8.55
C ILE A 215 -12.20 6.95 -9.31
N PHE A 216 -10.95 7.29 -8.99
CA PHE A 216 -9.77 6.67 -9.58
C PHE A 216 -9.69 5.17 -9.26
N ILE A 217 -9.97 4.77 -8.01
CA ILE A 217 -10.03 3.35 -7.64
C ILE A 217 -11.13 2.62 -8.43
N LEU A 218 -12.31 3.23 -8.59
CA LEU A 218 -13.39 2.66 -9.39
C LEU A 218 -12.98 2.49 -10.88
N ASP A 219 -12.33 3.49 -11.46
CA ASP A 219 -11.76 3.38 -12.82
C ASP A 219 -10.73 2.24 -12.91
N GLN A 220 -9.88 2.12 -11.88
CA GLN A 220 -8.87 1.07 -11.80
C GLN A 220 -9.48 -0.33 -11.67
N MET A 221 -10.63 -0.47 -11.00
CA MET A 221 -11.39 -1.73 -10.95
C MET A 221 -11.92 -2.13 -12.32
N ILE A 222 -12.46 -1.17 -13.08
CA ILE A 222 -12.93 -1.40 -14.46
C ILE A 222 -11.75 -1.81 -15.35
N SER A 223 -10.62 -1.10 -15.27
CA SER A 223 -9.39 -1.44 -16.02
C SER A 223 -8.84 -2.82 -15.64
N THR A 224 -8.93 -3.19 -14.35
CA THR A 224 -8.53 -4.52 -13.86
C THR A 224 -9.44 -5.61 -14.42
N GLY A 225 -10.76 -5.40 -14.41
CA GLY A 225 -11.71 -6.32 -15.03
C GLY A 225 -11.42 -6.54 -16.52
N TRP A 226 -11.13 -5.47 -17.25
CA TRP A 226 -10.75 -5.58 -18.66
C TRP A 226 -9.41 -6.29 -18.87
N THR A 227 -8.40 -5.99 -18.04
CA THR A 227 -7.10 -6.68 -18.10
C THR A 227 -7.26 -8.18 -17.85
N PHE A 228 -8.13 -8.56 -16.91
CA PHE A 228 -8.45 -9.95 -16.64
C PHE A 228 -9.17 -10.62 -17.82
N LEU A 229 -10.21 -9.96 -18.39
CA LEU A 229 -10.91 -10.46 -19.57
C LEU A 229 -9.98 -10.64 -20.77
N PHE A 230 -9.11 -9.66 -21.03
CA PHE A 230 -8.08 -9.74 -22.05
C PHE A 230 -7.13 -10.89 -21.79
N THR A 231 -6.65 -11.05 -20.56
CA THR A 231 -5.71 -12.14 -20.20
C THR A 231 -6.37 -13.50 -20.39
N LEU A 232 -7.61 -13.67 -19.93
CA LEU A 232 -8.36 -14.90 -20.10
C LEU A 232 -8.58 -15.20 -21.59
N TRP A 233 -9.04 -14.21 -22.36
CA TRP A 233 -9.25 -14.37 -23.79
C TRP A 233 -7.95 -14.72 -24.52
N TRP A 234 -6.89 -13.96 -24.29
CA TRP A 234 -5.61 -14.11 -24.95
C TRP A 234 -4.95 -15.44 -24.61
N PHE A 235 -4.85 -15.81 -23.33
CA PHE A 235 -4.11 -17.01 -22.93
C PHE A 235 -4.89 -18.32 -23.09
N VAL A 236 -6.23 -18.29 -23.09
CA VAL A 236 -7.07 -19.50 -23.13
C VAL A 236 -7.75 -19.71 -24.47
N TYR A 237 -8.24 -18.64 -25.10
CA TYR A 237 -9.12 -18.74 -26.27
C TYR A 237 -8.46 -18.29 -27.58
N ALA A 238 -7.45 -17.41 -27.54
CA ALA A 238 -6.78 -16.95 -28.75
C ALA A 238 -5.95 -18.07 -29.38
N THR A 239 -6.05 -18.17 -30.70
CA THR A 239 -5.25 -19.12 -31.47
C THR A 239 -3.90 -18.49 -31.80
N HIS A 240 -2.82 -19.08 -31.30
CA HIS A 240 -1.45 -18.61 -31.53
C HIS A 240 -0.84 -19.29 -32.76
N ASP A 241 -1.59 -19.27 -33.86
CA ASP A 241 -1.21 -20.01 -35.07
C ASP A 241 -0.18 -19.28 -35.93
N GLY A 242 0.15 -18.02 -35.59
CA GLY A 242 1.13 -17.19 -36.30
C GLY A 242 0.66 -16.75 -37.70
N LYS A 243 -0.65 -16.65 -37.93
CA LYS A 243 -1.17 -16.11 -39.20
C LYS A 243 -0.93 -14.60 -39.23
N PRO A 244 -0.59 -14.03 -40.40
CA PRO A 244 -0.62 -12.58 -40.56
C PRO A 244 -2.05 -12.09 -40.33
N ILE A 245 -2.23 -11.17 -39.38
CA ILE A 245 -3.51 -10.52 -39.15
C ILE A 245 -3.46 -9.17 -39.87
N THR A 246 -4.19 -9.06 -40.99
CA THR A 246 -4.39 -7.76 -41.64
C THR A 246 -5.54 -7.04 -40.94
N ASN A 247 -5.23 -5.99 -40.19
CA ASN A 247 -6.25 -5.27 -39.42
C ASN A 247 -7.11 -4.32 -40.29
N SER A 248 -6.72 -4.11 -41.56
CA SER A 248 -7.50 -3.32 -42.51
C SER A 248 -7.18 -3.66 -43.97
N ASN A 249 -8.12 -3.35 -44.87
CA ASN A 249 -7.92 -3.43 -46.33
C ASN A 249 -6.75 -2.56 -46.79
N HIS A 250 -6.46 -1.45 -46.10
CA HIS A 250 -5.34 -0.57 -46.41
C HIS A 250 -3.99 -1.21 -46.04
N GLN A 251 -3.92 -1.94 -44.93
CA GLN A 251 -2.71 -2.68 -44.56
C GLN A 251 -2.41 -3.79 -45.56
N ALA A 252 -3.44 -4.52 -46.02
CA ALA A 252 -3.30 -5.50 -47.09
C ALA A 252 -2.84 -4.85 -48.40
N GLY A 253 -3.41 -3.68 -48.74
CA GLY A 253 -2.99 -2.90 -49.91
C GLY A 253 -1.55 -2.40 -49.85
N LEU A 254 -1.07 -1.98 -48.67
CA LEU A 254 0.31 -1.51 -48.48
C LEU A 254 1.31 -2.67 -48.55
N MET A 255 0.95 -3.83 -48.00
CA MET A 255 1.73 -5.06 -48.10
C MET A 255 1.91 -5.49 -49.56
N LYS A 256 0.83 -5.42 -50.35
CA LYS A 256 0.85 -5.64 -51.80
C LYS A 256 1.65 -4.57 -52.54
N LEU A 257 1.51 -3.29 -52.18
CA LEU A 257 2.23 -2.19 -52.81
C LEU A 257 3.76 -2.33 -52.62
N ILE A 258 4.19 -2.71 -51.42
CA ILE A 258 5.61 -2.97 -51.14
C ILE A 258 6.11 -4.13 -52.01
N GLU A 259 5.34 -5.21 -52.11
CA GLU A 259 5.69 -6.36 -52.94
C GLU A 259 5.77 -5.98 -54.44
N ASP A 260 4.80 -5.19 -54.93
CA ASP A 260 4.79 -4.69 -56.30
C ASP A 260 6.01 -3.78 -56.57
N LEU A 261 6.35 -2.86 -55.64
CA LEU A 261 7.53 -2.00 -55.75
C LEU A 261 8.85 -2.79 -55.73
N GLU A 262 8.99 -3.76 -54.82
CA GLU A 262 10.21 -4.57 -54.76
C GLU A 262 10.37 -5.47 -55.99
N SER A 263 9.27 -5.90 -56.61
CA SER A 263 9.30 -6.70 -57.83
C SER A 263 9.91 -5.97 -59.04
N GLU A 264 9.90 -4.64 -59.03
CA GLU A 264 10.51 -3.81 -60.09
C GLU A 264 12.04 -3.82 -60.02
N TYR A 265 12.62 -4.05 -58.84
CA TYR A 265 14.07 -3.95 -58.60
C TYR A 265 14.76 -5.29 -58.27
N ARG A 266 14.01 -6.38 -58.06
CA ARG A 266 14.55 -7.71 -57.74
C ARG A 266 14.23 -8.74 -58.81
N THR A 267 15.06 -9.77 -58.86
CA THR A 267 14.77 -10.93 -59.72
C THR A 267 13.58 -11.75 -59.17
N PRO A 268 12.84 -12.48 -60.04
CA PRO A 268 11.73 -13.33 -59.61
C PRO A 268 12.12 -14.36 -58.54
N GLU A 269 13.37 -14.83 -58.56
CA GLU A 269 13.91 -15.78 -57.59
C GLU A 269 14.15 -15.13 -56.22
N GLU A 270 14.69 -13.91 -56.18
CA GLU A 270 14.89 -13.17 -54.94
C GLU A 270 13.55 -12.73 -54.32
N MET A 271 12.56 -12.41 -55.15
CA MET A 271 11.22 -12.04 -54.70
C MET A 271 10.53 -13.17 -53.93
N VAL A 272 10.90 -14.44 -54.10
CA VAL A 272 10.33 -15.55 -53.31
C VAL A 272 10.59 -15.40 -51.81
N LYS A 273 11.65 -14.66 -51.43
CA LYS A 273 11.98 -14.38 -50.03
C LYS A 273 11.14 -13.25 -49.42
N TYR A 274 10.74 -12.28 -50.24
CA TYR A 274 10.03 -11.06 -49.82
C TYR A 274 8.53 -11.12 -50.06
N ARG A 275 8.09 -12.00 -50.97
CA ARG A 275 6.69 -12.27 -51.23
C ARG A 275 6.02 -12.74 -49.96
N HIS A 276 4.88 -12.15 -49.66
CA HIS A 276 4.02 -12.67 -48.61
C HIS A 276 3.54 -14.06 -49.06
N LYS A 277 3.97 -15.09 -48.35
CA LYS A 277 3.60 -16.47 -48.68
C LYS A 277 2.15 -16.70 -48.26
N GLU A 278 1.23 -16.42 -49.17
CA GLU A 278 -0.14 -16.92 -49.10
C GLU A 278 -0.12 -18.39 -49.50
N TYR A 279 -0.37 -19.27 -48.52
CA TYR A 279 -0.48 -20.70 -48.78
C TYR A 279 -1.93 -21.05 -49.07
N ASP A 280 -2.20 -21.64 -50.23
CA ASP A 280 -3.52 -22.20 -50.51
C ASP A 280 -3.75 -23.44 -49.63
N ILE A 281 -4.54 -23.25 -48.59
CA ILE A 281 -4.94 -24.29 -47.61
C ILE A 281 -5.72 -25.45 -48.26
N ASN A 282 -6.19 -25.31 -49.50
CA ASN A 282 -6.88 -26.37 -50.23
C ASN A 282 -5.91 -27.34 -50.91
N THR A 283 -4.62 -26.99 -50.99
CA THR A 283 -3.58 -27.88 -51.52
C THR A 283 -2.92 -28.71 -50.41
N PRO A 284 -2.54 -29.99 -50.68
CA PRO A 284 -1.84 -30.81 -49.70
C PRO A 284 -0.50 -30.23 -49.23
N GLU A 285 0.18 -29.45 -50.08
CA GLU A 285 1.42 -28.77 -49.73
C GLU A 285 1.18 -27.54 -48.85
N GLY A 286 0.16 -26.74 -49.16
CA GLY A 286 -0.24 -25.59 -48.34
C GLY A 286 -0.69 -25.99 -46.94
N GLN A 287 -1.38 -27.12 -46.78
CA GLN A 287 -1.76 -27.65 -45.46
C GLN A 287 -0.55 -28.03 -44.61
N LYS A 288 0.46 -28.68 -45.21
CA LYS A 288 1.69 -29.07 -44.50
C LYS A 288 2.47 -27.85 -44.01
N GLU A 289 2.60 -26.83 -44.86
CA GLU A 289 3.34 -25.62 -44.51
C GLU A 289 2.56 -24.76 -43.49
N ALA A 290 1.24 -24.69 -43.60
CA ALA A 290 0.38 -24.05 -42.61
C ALA A 290 0.49 -24.74 -41.23
N ALA A 291 0.58 -26.07 -41.19
CA ALA A 291 0.78 -26.84 -39.97
C ALA A 291 2.17 -26.59 -39.37
N ARG A 292 3.24 -26.53 -40.19
CA ARG A 292 4.59 -26.19 -39.73
C ARG A 292 4.66 -24.79 -39.11
N ARG A 293 4.06 -23.79 -39.76
CA ARG A 293 3.98 -22.42 -39.26
C ARG A 293 3.24 -22.36 -37.92
N ALA A 294 2.08 -23.03 -37.83
CA ALA A 294 1.31 -23.09 -36.58
C ALA A 294 2.08 -23.81 -35.45
N GLN A 295 2.85 -24.85 -35.78
CA GLN A 295 3.71 -25.54 -34.82
C GLN A 295 4.86 -24.63 -34.33
N ALA A 296 5.52 -23.92 -35.24
CA ALA A 296 6.57 -22.96 -34.90
C ALA A 296 6.04 -21.81 -34.03
N ALA A 297 4.89 -21.23 -34.41
CA ALA A 297 4.24 -20.17 -33.65
C ALA A 297 3.82 -20.64 -32.24
N ASN A 298 3.26 -21.84 -32.12
CA ASN A 298 2.93 -22.43 -30.82
C ASN A 298 4.17 -22.71 -29.99
N ALA A 299 5.30 -23.13 -30.59
CA ALA A 299 6.54 -23.34 -29.85
C ALA A 299 7.05 -22.02 -29.24
N THR A 300 7.07 -20.94 -30.04
CA THR A 300 7.42 -19.60 -29.55
C THR A 300 6.46 -19.11 -28.47
N TRP A 301 5.15 -19.30 -28.67
CA TRP A 301 4.15 -18.94 -27.65
C TRP A 301 4.38 -19.66 -26.32
N MET A 302 4.68 -20.96 -26.36
CA MET A 302 4.91 -21.75 -25.15
C MET A 302 6.17 -21.32 -24.38
N GLU A 303 7.17 -20.81 -25.10
CA GLU A 303 8.41 -20.26 -24.52
C GLU A 303 8.18 -18.87 -23.90
N GLU A 304 7.44 -17.99 -24.58
CA GLU A 304 7.30 -16.59 -24.18
C GLU A 304 6.13 -16.30 -23.23
N ARG A 305 5.14 -17.20 -23.15
CA ARG A 305 3.90 -16.96 -22.38
C ARG A 305 4.14 -16.62 -20.91
N ASP A 306 5.13 -17.25 -20.28
CA ASP A 306 5.38 -17.06 -18.85
C ASP A 306 6.01 -15.68 -18.60
N PHE A 307 6.90 -15.24 -19.48
CA PHE A 307 7.45 -13.88 -19.46
C PHE A 307 6.36 -12.85 -19.71
N ALA A 308 5.51 -13.05 -20.72
CA ALA A 308 4.39 -12.16 -21.01
C ALA A 308 3.43 -12.06 -19.81
N MET A 309 3.14 -13.17 -19.14
CA MET A 309 2.31 -13.20 -17.94
C MET A 309 2.95 -12.43 -16.78
N ALA A 310 4.26 -12.59 -16.55
CA ALA A 310 4.98 -11.86 -15.52
C ALA A 310 4.96 -10.34 -15.77
N VAL A 311 5.14 -9.91 -17.02
CA VAL A 311 5.03 -8.50 -17.43
C VAL A 311 3.62 -7.95 -17.17
N LEU A 312 2.58 -8.72 -17.50
CA LEU A 312 1.19 -8.32 -17.22
C LEU A 312 0.91 -8.17 -15.73
N ILE A 313 1.35 -9.13 -14.90
CA ILE A 313 1.20 -9.08 -13.45
C ILE A 313 1.98 -7.89 -12.87
N GLY A 314 3.23 -7.70 -13.30
CA GLY A 314 4.06 -6.57 -12.88
C GLY A 314 3.42 -5.22 -13.20
N GLY A 315 2.96 -5.04 -14.45
CA GLY A 315 2.24 -3.83 -14.86
C GLY A 315 0.95 -3.61 -14.07
N TRP A 316 0.21 -4.68 -13.74
CA TRP A 316 -0.99 -4.60 -12.91
C TRP A 316 -0.68 -4.19 -11.46
N LEU A 317 0.35 -4.76 -10.84
CA LEU A 317 0.81 -4.37 -9.49
C LEU A 317 1.27 -2.92 -9.43
N ILE A 318 1.95 -2.43 -10.46
CA ILE A 318 2.34 -1.01 -10.56
C ILE A 318 1.10 -0.12 -10.54
N LYS A 319 0.05 -0.46 -11.28
CA LYS A 319 -1.21 0.30 -11.24
C LYS A 319 -1.89 0.25 -9.87
N LEU A 320 -1.83 -0.89 -9.18
CA LEU A 320 -2.35 -1.00 -7.82
C LEU A 320 -1.60 -0.08 -6.85
N TYR A 321 -0.26 -0.06 -6.93
CA TYR A 321 0.57 0.86 -6.17
C TYR A 321 0.19 2.32 -6.44
N PHE A 322 -0.04 2.70 -7.69
CA PHE A 322 -0.45 4.05 -8.06
C PHE A 322 -1.77 4.48 -7.41
N ALA A 323 -2.76 3.57 -7.37
CA ALA A 323 -4.02 3.83 -6.69
C ALA A 323 -3.83 4.03 -5.18
N LEU A 324 -2.97 3.22 -4.55
CA LEU A 324 -2.66 3.33 -3.13
C LEU A 324 -1.94 4.64 -2.79
N VAL A 325 -0.98 5.08 -3.62
CA VAL A 325 -0.27 6.36 -3.45
C VAL A 325 -1.24 7.53 -3.48
N LEU A 326 -2.15 7.56 -4.47
CA LEU A 326 -3.14 8.63 -4.59
C LEU A 326 -4.08 8.65 -3.37
N TYR A 327 -4.49 7.48 -2.89
CA TYR A 327 -5.34 7.37 -1.71
C TYR A 327 -4.60 7.79 -0.43
N ALA A 328 -3.34 7.40 -0.28
CA ALA A 328 -2.49 7.81 0.84
C ALA A 328 -2.31 9.33 0.87
N TYR A 329 -2.06 9.96 -0.27
CA TYR A 329 -2.00 11.42 -0.38
C TYR A 329 -3.31 12.08 0.05
N ALA A 330 -4.45 11.56 -0.40
CA ALA A 330 -5.77 12.06 -0.02
C ALA A 330 -6.01 11.98 1.50
N LEU A 331 -5.59 10.88 2.13
CA LEU A 331 -5.68 10.71 3.58
C LEU A 331 -4.75 11.67 4.34
N HIS A 332 -3.52 11.85 3.87
CA HIS A 332 -2.57 12.80 4.45
C HIS A 332 -3.07 14.24 4.40
N LEU A 333 -3.69 14.65 3.29
CA LEU A 333 -4.35 15.96 3.19
C LEU A 333 -5.54 16.08 4.14
N ARG A 334 -6.39 15.05 4.23
CA ARG A 334 -7.57 15.06 5.11
C ARG A 334 -7.19 15.15 6.59
N HIS A 335 -6.13 14.46 7.00
CA HIS A 335 -5.65 14.46 8.38
C HIS A 335 -4.72 15.65 8.69
N GLY A 336 -4.39 16.49 7.70
CA GLY A 336 -3.47 17.62 7.89
C GLY A 336 -2.01 17.22 8.14
N THR A 337 -1.65 15.95 7.90
CA THR A 337 -0.31 15.40 8.18
C THR A 337 0.63 15.48 6.98
N TYR A 338 0.14 15.91 5.82
CA TYR A 338 0.92 16.04 4.58
C TYR A 338 2.21 16.86 4.76
N TRP A 339 2.13 17.98 5.49
CA TRP A 339 3.26 18.88 5.73
C TRP A 339 4.32 18.32 6.70
N MET A 340 4.00 17.24 7.40
CA MET A 340 4.91 16.55 8.31
C MET A 340 5.74 15.48 7.60
N LEU A 341 5.40 15.16 6.35
CA LEU A 341 6.07 14.14 5.55
C LEU A 341 7.52 14.57 5.23
N PRO A 342 8.48 13.63 5.29
CA PRO A 342 9.90 13.92 5.18
C PRO A 342 10.28 14.62 3.86
N LEU A 343 9.61 14.27 2.76
CA LEU A 343 9.89 14.79 1.41
C LEU A 343 8.93 15.92 0.98
N SER A 344 8.10 16.45 1.90
CA SER A 344 7.21 17.57 1.57
C SER A 344 7.98 18.89 1.49
N LYS A 345 7.57 19.76 0.56
CA LYS A 345 8.22 21.07 0.34
C LYS A 345 8.25 21.95 1.60
N SER A 346 7.22 21.89 2.45
CA SER A 346 7.16 22.70 3.68
C SER A 346 8.22 22.29 4.71
N ARG A 347 8.49 20.99 4.86
CA ARG A 347 9.51 20.51 5.79
C ARG A 347 10.91 20.87 5.31
N THR A 348 11.17 20.73 4.01
CA THR A 348 12.44 21.17 3.41
C THR A 348 12.65 22.68 3.58
N ALA A 349 11.59 23.48 3.41
CA ALA A 349 11.65 24.93 3.63
C ALA A 349 11.86 25.30 5.12
N ASN A 350 11.20 24.61 6.05
CA ASN A 350 11.40 24.80 7.49
C ASN A 350 12.79 24.36 7.96
N GLU A 351 13.32 23.24 7.45
CA GLU A 351 14.69 22.80 7.74
C GLU A 351 15.71 23.79 7.17
N ALA A 352 15.51 24.30 5.95
CA ALA A 352 16.35 25.35 5.38
C ALA A 352 16.31 26.64 6.22
N HIS A 353 15.12 27.13 6.59
CA HIS A 353 14.98 28.31 7.44
C HIS A 353 15.62 28.14 8.83
N ALA A 354 15.41 26.99 9.48
CA ALA A 354 16.05 26.68 10.77
C ALA A 354 17.58 26.64 10.66
N THR A 355 18.10 26.15 9.55
CA THR A 355 19.55 26.13 9.28
C THR A 355 20.10 27.55 9.09
N TYR A 356 19.42 28.41 8.31
CA TYR A 356 19.79 29.82 8.14
C TYR A 356 19.78 30.61 9.45
N GLN A 357 18.84 30.32 10.35
CA GLN A 357 18.71 31.01 11.63
C GLN A 357 19.75 30.57 12.67
N SER A 358 20.48 29.47 12.40
CA SER A 358 21.54 28.92 13.24
C SER A 358 22.96 29.27 12.78
N VAL A 359 23.11 29.93 11.62
CA VAL A 359 24.40 30.53 11.24
C VAL A 359 24.57 31.78 12.10
N PRO A 360 25.62 31.86 12.95
CA PRO A 360 25.88 33.07 13.71
C PRO A 360 26.05 34.21 12.71
N ALA A 361 25.39 35.34 12.94
CA ALA A 361 25.76 36.56 12.27
C ALA A 361 27.24 36.81 12.62
N GLU A 362 28.15 36.55 11.69
CA GLU A 362 29.47 37.14 11.73
C GLU A 362 29.26 38.65 11.58
N GLU A 363 29.13 39.31 12.72
CA GLU A 363 29.32 40.75 12.85
C GLU A 363 30.80 41.04 12.59
N ASP A 364 31.20 41.00 11.31
CA ASP A 364 32.40 41.70 10.86
C ASP A 364 32.07 43.20 10.77
N GLU A 365 31.84 43.81 11.94
CA GLU A 365 32.01 45.24 12.11
C GLU A 365 33.51 45.55 11.95
N VAL A 366 33.89 45.92 10.72
CA VAL A 366 35.20 46.49 10.42
C VAL A 366 35.31 47.84 11.15
N ASN A 367 35.87 47.79 12.35
CA ASN A 367 36.22 48.95 13.16
C ASN A 367 37.38 49.71 12.50
N LEU A 368 37.04 50.74 11.71
CA LEU A 368 37.99 51.75 11.23
C LEU A 368 38.17 52.83 12.30
N SER A 369 38.90 52.51 13.37
CA SER A 369 39.46 53.51 14.27
C SER A 369 40.74 54.08 13.65
N GLY A 370 40.71 55.36 13.32
CA GLY A 370 41.86 56.10 12.79
C GLY A 370 42.94 56.37 13.83
N ASP A 371 44.10 56.77 13.31
CA ASP A 371 45.05 57.69 13.94
C ASP A 371 46.00 58.23 12.85
N GLU A 372 45.94 59.57 12.66
CA GLU A 372 47.10 60.49 12.60
C GLU A 372 48.17 60.34 11.48
N GLU A 373 48.74 61.36 10.83
CA GLU A 373 48.70 62.83 10.90
C GLU A 373 49.51 63.34 9.66
N ASN A 374 49.24 64.58 9.25
CA ASN A 374 50.21 65.53 8.67
C ASN A 374 50.69 65.37 7.19
N LYS A 375 50.27 66.32 6.34
CA LYS A 375 51.14 67.44 5.86
C LYS A 375 50.57 68.10 4.59
N ALA A 376 50.08 69.33 4.74
CA ALA A 376 49.94 70.29 3.62
C ALA A 376 51.34 70.69 3.11
N PRO A 377 51.52 71.03 1.81
CA PRO A 377 51.13 72.34 1.25
C PRO A 377 50.48 72.18 -0.15
N GLY A 378 49.59 73.05 -0.66
CA GLY A 378 49.76 74.49 -0.92
C GLY A 378 50.02 74.73 -2.41
N HIS A 379 49.20 75.57 -3.05
CA HIS A 379 49.39 76.23 -4.38
C HIS A 379 49.31 75.31 -5.61
N VAL A 380 48.55 75.57 -6.70
CA VAL A 380 47.84 76.74 -7.29
C VAL A 380 46.62 76.21 -8.04
#